data_AF-W9WLI1-F1
#
_entry.id   AF-W9WLI1-F1
#
_cell.length_a   1.000
_cell.length_b   1.000
_cell.length_c   1.000
_cell.angle_alpha   90.00
_cell.angle_beta   90.00
_cell.angle_gamma   90.00
#
_symmetry.space_group_name_H-M   'P 1'
#
loop_
_entity.id
_entity.type
_entity.pdbx_description
1 polymer ?
#
loop_
_entity_poly.entity_id
_entity_poly.type
_entity_poly.pdbx_seq_one_letter_code
_entity_poly.pdbx_strand_id
1 'polypeptide(L)'
;MVSFTTALLSLLPLAASLASATPIEKRQTSTTVSATFIGAADAQYTLQIPANSEWFPTDNPLSISHIQTSAGASCAFFGVDGAVIVLPAAGGYVDVGPPQTMAGGVCGPFPGQNYGMW
;
A
#
# COMPACT_ATOMS: atom_id res chain seq x y z
N MET A 1 83.96 -4.68 0.77
CA MET A 1 83.55 -6.10 0.73
C MET A 1 82.02 -6.15 0.79
N VAL A 2 81.41 -6.80 -0.21
CA VAL A 2 80.08 -7.46 -0.24
C VAL A 2 78.86 -6.54 0.04
N SER A 3 78.11 -6.07 -0.97
CA SER A 3 77.14 -6.76 -1.87
C SER A 3 75.72 -6.84 -1.28
N PHE A 4 74.73 -6.35 -2.03
CA PHE A 4 73.61 -7.10 -2.65
C PHE A 4 72.38 -6.21 -2.89
N THR A 5 71.96 -6.20 -4.15
CA THR A 5 70.72 -5.67 -4.72
C THR A 5 69.46 -6.35 -4.18
N THR A 6 68.35 -5.65 -3.94
CA THR A 6 66.98 -6.13 -4.30
C THR A 6 65.86 -5.07 -4.08
N ALA A 7 65.28 -4.65 -5.21
CA ALA A 7 63.86 -4.74 -5.58
C ALA A 7 62.69 -4.25 -4.68
N LEU A 8 61.92 -3.33 -5.28
CA LEU A 8 60.47 -3.39 -5.59
C LEU A 8 59.41 -3.22 -4.46
N LEU A 9 58.58 -2.19 -4.70
CA LEU A 9 57.14 -2.02 -4.43
C LEU A 9 56.57 -2.33 -3.04
N SER A 10 55.87 -1.35 -2.47
CA SER A 10 54.51 -1.61 -1.99
C SER A 10 53.68 -0.33 -1.89
N LEU A 11 52.52 -0.38 -2.56
CA LEU A 11 51.47 0.61 -2.57
C LEU A 11 50.80 0.66 -1.19
N LEU A 12 50.54 1.87 -0.66
CA LEU A 12 49.57 2.03 0.43
C LEU A 12 48.16 2.14 -0.19
N PRO A 13 47.24 1.20 0.10
CA PRO A 13 45.89 1.24 -0.43
C PRO A 13 45.05 2.28 0.31
N LEU A 14 44.30 3.08 -0.44
CA LEU A 14 43.19 3.92 0.04
C LEU A 14 42.15 3.02 0.72
N ALA A 15 42.06 3.06 2.04
CA ALA A 15 40.95 2.45 2.78
C ALA A 15 39.74 3.41 2.75
N ALA A 16 39.04 3.46 1.62
CA ALA A 16 37.69 3.98 1.56
C ALA A 16 36.73 2.82 1.82
N SER A 17 36.43 2.55 3.09
CA SER A 17 35.31 1.66 3.43
C SER A 17 34.00 2.40 3.15
N LEU A 18 33.42 2.19 1.97
CA LEU A 18 32.05 2.60 1.69
C LEU A 18 31.13 1.79 2.61
N ALA A 19 30.41 2.48 3.49
CA ALA A 19 29.32 1.88 4.24
C ALA A 19 28.28 1.32 3.25
N SER A 20 28.21 0.00 3.12
CA SER A 20 27.13 -0.65 2.37
C SER A 20 25.84 -0.51 3.17
N ALA A 21 25.05 0.52 2.87
CA ALA A 21 23.66 0.57 3.30
C ALA A 21 22.89 -0.48 2.49
N THR A 22 22.60 -1.64 3.09
CA THR A 22 21.62 -2.56 2.51
C THR A 22 20.27 -1.85 2.52
N PRO A 23 19.52 -1.79 1.41
CA PRO A 23 18.15 -1.30 1.44
C PRO A 23 17.39 -2.07 2.52
N ILE A 24 16.75 -1.36 3.46
CA ILE A 24 15.66 -1.95 4.22
C ILE A 24 14.56 -2.20 3.19
N GLU A 25 14.48 -3.44 2.71
CA GLU A 25 13.33 -3.88 1.97
C GLU A 25 12.17 -3.87 2.97
N LYS A 26 11.32 -2.83 2.87
CA LYS A 26 10.05 -2.79 3.59
C LYS A 26 9.39 -4.12 3.28
N ARG A 27 9.20 -4.98 4.29
CA ARG A 27 8.54 -6.28 4.14
C ARG A 27 7.10 -6.03 3.69
N GLN A 28 6.91 -5.83 2.39
CA GLN A 28 5.61 -5.80 1.74
C GLN A 28 5.12 -7.23 1.74
N THR A 29 4.48 -7.65 2.83
CA THR A 29 3.57 -8.78 2.74
C THR A 29 2.53 -8.40 1.68
N SER A 30 2.55 -9.10 0.55
CA SER A 30 1.60 -8.93 -0.57
C SER A 30 0.21 -9.39 -0.16
N THR A 31 -0.35 -8.77 0.86
CA THR A 31 -1.72 -8.97 1.29
C THR A 31 -2.61 -8.22 0.33
N THR A 32 -3.59 -8.92 -0.24
CA THR A 32 -4.58 -8.33 -1.15
C THR A 32 -5.94 -8.36 -0.46
N VAL A 33 -6.70 -7.27 -0.57
CA VAL A 33 -8.09 -7.18 -0.13
C VAL A 33 -8.99 -7.25 -1.34
N SER A 34 -9.96 -8.16 -1.33
CA SER A 34 -11.04 -8.19 -2.29
C SER A 34 -12.13 -7.23 -1.85
N ALA A 35 -12.44 -6.21 -2.64
CA ALA A 35 -13.50 -5.24 -2.37
C ALA A 35 -14.58 -5.31 -3.44
N THR A 36 -15.82 -5.59 -3.04
CA THR A 36 -17.00 -5.61 -3.91
C THR A 36 -17.81 -4.34 -3.67
N PHE A 37 -18.03 -3.59 -4.74
CA PHE A 37 -18.80 -2.35 -4.77
C PHE A 37 -20.17 -2.66 -5.37
N ILE A 38 -21.23 -2.35 -4.63
CA ILE A 38 -22.59 -2.80 -4.94
C ILE A 38 -23.48 -1.58 -5.09
N GLY A 39 -24.10 -1.44 -6.26
CA GLY A 39 -25.04 -0.38 -6.60
C GLY A 39 -26.49 -0.87 -6.62
N ALA A 40 -27.35 -0.11 -7.30
CA ALA A 40 -28.76 -0.47 -7.49
C ALA A 40 -28.94 -1.67 -8.44
N ALA A 41 -30.07 -2.37 -8.29
CA ALA A 41 -30.48 -3.49 -9.16
C ALA A 41 -29.41 -4.58 -9.33
N ASP A 42 -28.71 -4.92 -8.24
CA ASP A 42 -27.66 -5.95 -8.18
C ASP A 42 -26.44 -5.70 -9.09
N ALA A 43 -26.30 -4.49 -9.63
CA ALA A 43 -25.08 -4.10 -10.34
C ALA A 43 -23.91 -4.04 -9.36
N GLN A 44 -22.82 -4.73 -9.67
CA GLN A 44 -21.63 -4.76 -8.81
C GLN A 44 -20.36 -5.01 -9.60
N TYR A 45 -19.23 -4.62 -9.02
CA TYR A 45 -17.90 -5.01 -9.49
C TYR A 45 -16.97 -5.29 -8.31
N THR A 46 -15.93 -6.07 -8.54
CA THR A 46 -14.95 -6.45 -7.51
C THR A 46 -13.56 -6.05 -7.94
N LEU A 47 -12.81 -5.42 -7.03
CA LEU A 47 -11.41 -5.09 -7.20
C LEU A 47 -10.54 -5.92 -6.27
N GLN A 48 -9.35 -6.29 -6.74
CA GLN A 48 -8.29 -6.88 -5.92
C GLN A 48 -7.27 -5.79 -5.62
N ILE A 49 -7.22 -5.36 -4.37
CA ILE A 49 -6.47 -4.18 -3.95
C ILE A 49 -5.26 -4.60 -3.12
N PRO A 50 -4.03 -4.29 -3.54
CA PRO A 50 -2.84 -4.49 -2.72
C PRO A 50 -2.92 -3.65 -1.43
N ALA A 51 -2.65 -4.27 -0.28
CA ALA A 51 -2.60 -3.59 1.01
C ALA A 51 -1.24 -2.90 1.26
N ASN A 52 -0.77 -2.14 0.27
CA ASN A 52 0.53 -1.48 0.28
C ASN A 52 0.47 0.01 0.65
N SER A 53 -0.72 0.50 1.02
CA SER A 53 -1.01 1.89 1.34
C SER A 53 -0.92 2.86 0.15
N GLU A 54 -0.98 2.35 -1.07
CA GLU A 54 -1.05 3.18 -2.28
C GLU A 54 -2.51 3.46 -2.66
N TRP A 55 -2.72 4.62 -3.29
CA TRP A 55 -4.01 5.00 -3.85
C TRP A 55 -4.34 4.16 -5.08
N PHE A 56 -5.59 3.71 -5.18
CA PHE A 56 -6.14 3.11 -6.40
C PHE A 56 -7.43 3.82 -6.81
N PRO A 57 -7.62 4.13 -8.10
CA PRO A 57 -8.92 4.57 -8.62
C PRO A 57 -9.86 3.37 -8.82
N THR A 58 -11.18 3.59 -8.78
CA THR A 58 -12.14 2.55 -9.18
C THR A 58 -12.45 2.55 -10.68
N ASP A 59 -12.35 3.72 -11.32
CA ASP A 59 -12.65 3.99 -12.73
C ASP A 59 -14.01 3.41 -13.20
N ASN A 60 -15.01 3.41 -12.31
CA ASN A 60 -16.33 2.86 -12.61
C ASN A 60 -17.44 3.88 -12.31
N PRO A 61 -18.34 4.17 -13.28
CA PRO A 61 -19.41 5.17 -13.12
C PRO A 61 -20.63 4.65 -12.35
N LEU A 62 -20.60 3.43 -11.81
CA LEU A 62 -21.71 2.88 -11.04
C LEU A 62 -21.91 3.65 -9.73
N SER A 63 -23.15 4.06 -9.44
CA SER A 63 -23.54 4.61 -8.14
C SER A 63 -23.59 3.50 -7.09
N ILE A 64 -22.71 3.58 -6.09
CA ILE A 64 -22.49 2.58 -5.06
C ILE A 64 -23.30 2.92 -3.82
N SER A 65 -24.06 1.94 -3.34
CA SER A 65 -24.84 2.02 -2.10
C SER A 65 -24.23 1.17 -0.99
N HIS A 66 -23.39 0.18 -1.31
CA HIS A 66 -22.74 -0.68 -0.33
C HIS A 66 -21.35 -1.10 -0.77
N ILE A 67 -20.45 -1.29 0.20
CA ILE A 67 -19.11 -1.83 -0.03
C ILE A 67 -18.91 -3.03 0.90
N GLN A 68 -18.45 -4.13 0.31
CA GLN A 68 -18.04 -5.32 1.04
C GLN A 68 -16.54 -5.57 0.84
N THR A 69 -15.81 -5.85 1.92
CA THR A 69 -14.39 -6.23 1.84
C THR A 69 -14.12 -7.58 2.49
N SER A 70 -13.18 -8.32 1.92
CA SER A 70 -12.59 -9.49 2.58
C SER A 70 -11.67 -9.06 3.73
N ALA A 71 -11.34 -10.01 4.62
CA ALA A 71 -10.26 -9.81 5.57
C ALA A 71 -8.91 -9.59 4.84
N GLY A 72 -7.98 -8.89 5.51
CA GLY A 72 -6.60 -8.74 5.04
C GLY A 72 -5.95 -7.43 5.51
N ALA A 73 -6.65 -6.31 5.35
CA ALA A 73 -6.19 -5.00 5.79
C ALA A 73 -7.37 -4.05 5.93
N SER A 74 -7.21 -2.99 6.73
CA SER A 74 -8.19 -1.90 6.72
C SER A 74 -8.11 -1.15 5.40
N CYS A 75 -9.27 -0.67 4.95
CA CYS A 75 -9.40 0.11 3.74
C CYS A 75 -10.22 1.36 4.00
N ALA A 76 -9.85 2.46 3.34
CA ALA A 76 -10.63 3.67 3.26
C ALA A 76 -11.00 3.92 1.80
N PHE A 77 -12.28 4.16 1.53
CA PHE A 77 -12.83 4.43 0.21
C PHE A 77 -13.47 5.82 0.20
N PHE A 78 -13.34 6.52 -0.93
CA PHE A 78 -13.75 7.91 -1.07
C PHE A 78 -14.68 8.05 -2.27
N GLY A 79 -15.86 8.64 -2.05
CA GLY A 79 -16.83 8.95 -3.07
C GLY A 79 -16.59 10.31 -3.72
N VAL A 80 -17.09 10.50 -4.94
CA VAL A 80 -16.92 11.76 -5.69
C VAL A 80 -17.70 12.92 -5.07
N ASP A 81 -18.76 12.63 -4.32
CA ASP A 81 -19.61 13.59 -3.61
C ASP A 81 -19.29 13.65 -2.10
N GLY A 82 -18.10 13.17 -1.71
CA GLY A 82 -17.57 13.31 -0.36
C GLY A 82 -17.90 12.19 0.62
N ALA A 83 -18.43 11.04 0.17
CA ALA A 83 -18.50 9.86 1.05
C ALA A 83 -17.11 9.41 1.47
N VAL A 84 -16.96 9.04 2.75
CA VAL A 84 -15.75 8.40 3.29
C VAL A 84 -16.18 7.15 4.03
N ILE A 85 -15.71 6.00 3.55
CA ILE A 85 -16.13 4.68 4.05
C ILE A 85 -14.90 3.94 4.52
N VAL A 86 -14.88 3.51 5.77
CA VAL A 86 -13.75 2.79 6.36
C VAL A 86 -14.20 1.40 6.75
N LEU A 87 -13.48 0.39 6.27
CA LEU A 87 -13.69 -1.00 6.63
C LEU A 87 -12.50 -1.54 7.44
N PRO A 88 -12.76 -2.32 8.52
CA PRO A 88 -11.71 -2.86 9.37
C PRO A 88 -10.95 -3.99 8.68
N ALA A 89 -9.80 -4.35 9.23
CA ALA A 89 -8.95 -5.42 8.65
C ALA A 89 -9.58 -6.81 8.65
N ALA A 90 -10.62 -7.03 9.46
CA ALA A 90 -11.43 -8.24 9.43
C ALA A 90 -12.34 -8.35 8.20
N GLY A 91 -12.44 -7.29 7.39
CA GLY A 91 -13.45 -7.16 6.34
C GLY A 91 -14.79 -6.71 6.90
N GLY A 92 -15.81 -6.65 6.05
CA GLY A 92 -17.15 -6.27 6.47
C GLY A 92 -18.05 -5.85 5.32
N TYR A 93 -19.23 -5.37 5.66
CA TYR A 93 -20.23 -4.82 4.74
C TYR A 93 -20.72 -3.49 5.33
N VAL A 94 -20.65 -2.41 4.58
CA VAL A 94 -21.02 -1.06 5.04
C VAL A 94 -21.79 -0.33 3.96
N ASP A 95 -22.78 0.45 4.38
CA ASP A 95 -23.59 1.28 3.50
C ASP A 95 -22.84 2.57 3.12
N VAL A 96 -23.04 3.00 1.87
CA VAL A 96 -22.54 4.25 1.31
C VAL A 96 -23.73 5.21 1.16
N GLY A 97 -23.83 6.17 2.05
CA GLY A 97 -24.92 7.14 2.09
C GLY A 97 -24.42 8.59 2.02
N PRO A 98 -24.91 9.42 1.08
CA PRO A 98 -25.79 9.10 -0.06
C PRO A 98 -25.10 8.23 -1.13
N PRO A 99 -25.85 7.40 -1.89
CA PRO A 99 -25.28 6.59 -2.97
C PRO A 99 -24.61 7.44 -4.05
N GLN A 100 -23.38 7.07 -4.42
CA GLN A 100 -22.54 7.85 -5.33
C GLN A 100 -21.46 7.00 -5.98
N THR A 101 -20.80 7.50 -7.02
CA THR A 101 -19.64 6.82 -7.60
C THR A 101 -18.43 6.92 -6.64
N MET A 102 -17.63 5.87 -6.61
CA MET A 102 -16.43 5.85 -5.78
C MET A 102 -15.23 6.35 -6.58
N ALA A 103 -14.56 7.40 -6.11
CA ALA A 103 -13.35 7.90 -6.74
C ALA A 103 -12.20 6.88 -6.64
N GLY A 104 -12.09 6.21 -5.49
CA GLY A 104 -11.02 5.27 -5.22
C GLY A 104 -10.85 4.98 -3.74
N GLY A 105 -9.67 4.48 -3.37
CA GLY A 105 -9.35 4.20 -1.99
C GLY A 105 -7.88 3.89 -1.73
N VAL A 106 -7.62 3.52 -0.48
CA VAL A 106 -6.33 3.03 0.01
C VAL A 106 -6.59 1.84 0.92
N CYS A 107 -5.79 0.78 0.80
CA CYS A 107 -5.79 -0.35 1.73
C CYS A 107 -4.40 -0.55 2.32
N GLY A 108 -4.35 -0.96 3.59
CA GLY A 108 -3.10 -1.15 4.33
C GLY A 108 -2.95 -0.17 5.49
N PRO A 109 -1.77 -0.09 6.11
CA PRO A 109 -1.52 0.87 7.21
C PRO A 109 -1.59 2.32 6.72
N PHE A 110 -2.42 3.16 7.34
CA PHE A 110 -2.45 4.60 7.07
C PHE A 110 -2.46 5.42 8.38
N PRO A 111 -1.83 6.61 8.41
CA PRO A 111 -1.78 7.44 9.60
C PRO A 111 -3.21 7.84 10.02
N GLY A 112 -3.55 7.65 11.30
CA GLY A 112 -4.91 7.90 11.84
C GLY A 112 -5.75 6.64 12.08
N GLN A 113 -5.40 5.50 11.47
CA GLN A 113 -6.11 4.23 11.63
C GLN A 113 -6.24 3.76 13.10
N ASN A 114 -5.21 3.98 13.92
CA ASN A 114 -5.18 3.58 15.34
C ASN A 114 -5.92 4.52 16.29
N TYR A 115 -6.26 5.74 15.83
CA TYR A 115 -6.83 6.76 16.72
C TYR A 115 -8.34 6.92 16.56
N GLY A 116 -8.96 6.20 15.63
CA GLY A 116 -10.41 6.33 15.35
C GLY A 116 -10.82 7.74 14.95
N MET A 117 -9.85 8.58 14.53
CA MET A 117 -10.04 9.98 14.19
C MET A 117 -10.24 10.08 12.69
N TRP A 118 -11.50 10.04 12.24
CA TRP A 118 -11.95 10.42 10.89
C TRP A 118 -13.34 11.03 10.98
#